data_AF-A0A1L5FCE4-F1
#
_entry.id   AF-A0A1L5FCE4-F1
#
_cell.length_a   1.000
_cell.length_b   1.000
_cell.length_c   1.000
_cell.angle_alpha   90.00
_cell.angle_beta   90.00
_cell.angle_gamma   90.00
#
_symmetry.space_group_name_H-M   'P 1'
#
loop_
_entity.id
_entity.type
_entity.pdbx_description
1 polymer ?
#
loop_
_entity_poly.entity_id
_entity_poly.type
_entity_poly.pdbx_seq_one_letter_code
_entity_poly.pdbx_strand_id
1 'polypeptide(L)'
;MNEYEKRVLQARKEFIALNFQQEKELFNIYKNAGDKLIDEILSMPDSRTRNHKIEQYKIINEYRAELYYKLSKTIENNIRKSSDIQKGVQLSFVDMISPDEATNKALKRTITKVSSDTVRQLIAGNYYKDGKTLSRRLWNITGDNGSKVDMIIKANIAKGANVKKLAAELEKYVNPKNRITPKTFADGLGGDNISYQARRLARTSITHAQTETLIQNAKKNPFCKGLKWNLSASHSARMHGRMDICDEYNGKVFKPEDLPLQHPNCLCYMTEVIEEFGKCIETMKDWSKNKVNSQIKSNIDEWVKEGDSKTSIKVSVPDEIQTKINYDADNKIVNMDKEQKWSTVKDINTQYKNKKEISDHLKESYDIKFSDSRKYPIDKELLQSSINWLDKFHNYFKGFKEVDPVKLPSIKIKANITPVGYYRYYPEHPEAVELVLNGEYFCDQDYNTQYIKQCIKSKWTIPNAKSYKTFIHEYGHHVADSLKWFENNELDSDNWCKNFINDVLLEYNKKYDNTYSFKDISELVSRYGGTNPAEAFAETFAEYFGGDTPREFAQVFGEIVEQKLKKHINKG
;
A
#
# COMPACT_ATOMS: atom_id res chain seq x y z
N MET A 1 12.73 -43.39 -9.95
CA MET A 1 12.28 -41.99 -9.92
C MET A 1 11.50 -41.72 -11.20
N ASN A 2 10.21 -41.40 -11.08
CA ASN A 2 9.35 -41.08 -12.22
C ASN A 2 9.63 -39.65 -12.75
N GLU A 3 9.04 -39.30 -13.90
CA GLU A 3 9.26 -37.99 -14.52
C GLU A 3 8.77 -36.81 -13.66
N TYR A 4 7.71 -37.00 -12.87
CA TYR A 4 7.23 -35.96 -11.97
C TYR A 4 8.22 -35.68 -10.84
N GLU A 5 8.76 -36.72 -10.21
CA GLU A 5 9.79 -36.61 -9.17
C GLU A 5 11.07 -35.94 -9.73
N LYS A 6 11.46 -36.27 -10.97
CA LYS A 6 12.55 -35.56 -11.67
C LYS A 6 12.22 -34.07 -11.84
N ARG A 7 10.99 -33.74 -12.25
CA ARG A 7 10.55 -32.35 -12.40
C ARG A 7 10.53 -31.59 -11.08
N VAL A 8 10.13 -32.21 -9.98
CA VAL A 8 10.18 -31.63 -8.62
C VAL A 8 11.63 -31.29 -8.24
N LEU A 9 12.57 -32.21 -8.45
CA LEU A 9 14.00 -31.94 -8.18
C LEU A 9 14.55 -30.83 -9.07
N GLN A 10 14.17 -30.82 -10.35
CA GLN A 10 14.57 -29.78 -11.29
C GLN A 10 14.01 -28.40 -10.89
N ALA A 11 12.73 -28.32 -10.49
CA ALA A 11 12.12 -27.10 -9.99
C ALA A 11 12.85 -26.56 -8.76
N ARG A 12 13.30 -27.45 -7.86
CA ARG A 12 14.09 -27.05 -6.69
C ARG A 12 15.44 -26.43 -7.10
N LYS A 13 16.13 -27.00 -8.09
CA LYS A 13 17.38 -26.43 -8.63
C LYS A 13 17.15 -25.07 -9.27
N GLU A 14 16.09 -24.94 -10.08
CA GLU A 14 15.68 -23.68 -10.71
C GLU A 14 15.38 -22.59 -9.68
N PHE A 15 14.67 -22.94 -8.60
CA PHE A 15 14.37 -21.99 -7.52
C PHE A 15 15.63 -21.52 -6.80
N ILE A 16 16.57 -22.42 -6.49
CA ILE A 16 17.85 -22.06 -5.85
C ILE A 16 18.65 -21.13 -6.77
N ALA A 17 18.70 -21.43 -8.08
CA ALA A 17 19.37 -20.59 -9.06
C ALA A 17 18.72 -19.20 -9.17
N LEU A 18 17.37 -19.14 -9.18
CA LEU A 18 16.61 -17.89 -9.18
C LEU A 18 16.93 -17.04 -7.94
N ASN A 19 16.94 -17.65 -6.75
CA ASN A 19 17.27 -16.95 -5.51
C ASN A 19 18.69 -16.38 -5.54
N PHE A 20 19.67 -17.14 -6.04
CA PHE A 20 21.04 -16.67 -6.18
C PHE A 20 21.17 -15.52 -7.21
N GLN A 21 20.46 -15.64 -8.34
CA GLN A 21 20.44 -14.59 -9.37
C GLN A 21 19.80 -13.30 -8.85
N GLN A 22 18.68 -13.41 -8.12
CA GLN A 22 18.01 -12.29 -7.48
C GLN A 22 18.96 -11.57 -6.51
N GLU A 23 19.74 -12.30 -5.70
CA GLU A 23 20.72 -11.68 -4.81
C GLU A 23 21.76 -10.83 -5.55
N LYS A 24 22.26 -11.31 -6.70
CA LYS A 24 23.18 -10.55 -7.56
C LYS A 24 22.51 -9.31 -8.16
N GLU A 25 21.28 -9.44 -8.64
CA GLU A 25 20.52 -8.32 -9.21
C GLU A 25 20.28 -7.23 -8.19
N LEU A 26 19.81 -7.59 -6.99
CA LEU A 26 19.60 -6.64 -5.89
C LEU A 26 20.91 -5.97 -5.48
N PHE A 27 21.99 -6.76 -5.39
CA PHE A 27 23.32 -6.22 -5.12
C PHE A 27 23.72 -5.17 -6.16
N ASN A 28 23.54 -5.44 -7.46
CA ASN A 28 23.88 -4.49 -8.52
C ASN A 28 22.99 -3.24 -8.49
N ILE A 29 21.70 -3.38 -8.17
CA ILE A 29 20.79 -2.24 -8.02
C ILE A 29 21.29 -1.29 -6.93
N TYR A 30 21.61 -1.83 -5.74
CA TYR A 30 22.13 -1.04 -4.64
C TYR A 30 23.50 -0.43 -4.95
N LYS A 31 24.39 -1.22 -5.56
CA LYS A 31 25.71 -0.74 -5.95
C LYS A 31 25.60 0.44 -6.91
N ASN A 32 24.86 0.28 -8.01
CA ASN A 32 24.77 1.33 -9.04
C ASN A 32 24.09 2.60 -8.51
N ALA A 33 23.02 2.45 -7.71
CA ALA A 33 22.35 3.60 -7.10
C ALA A 33 23.25 4.29 -6.06
N GLY A 34 24.03 3.52 -5.28
CA GLY A 34 25.01 4.03 -4.34
C GLY A 34 26.15 4.77 -5.05
N ASP A 35 26.78 4.15 -6.04
CA ASP A 35 27.87 4.74 -6.85
C ASP A 35 27.42 6.08 -7.45
N LYS A 36 26.22 6.12 -8.06
CA LYS A 36 25.64 7.36 -8.62
C LYS A 36 25.40 8.43 -7.55
N LEU A 37 24.83 8.07 -6.41
CA LEU A 37 24.65 8.99 -5.29
C LEU A 37 25.99 9.58 -4.82
N ILE A 38 27.03 8.75 -4.72
CA ILE A 38 28.38 9.20 -4.34
C ILE A 38 28.97 10.16 -5.38
N ASP A 39 28.85 9.84 -6.67
CA ASP A 39 29.35 10.69 -7.76
C ASP A 39 28.64 12.06 -7.79
N GLU A 40 27.33 12.08 -7.57
CA GLU A 40 26.54 13.31 -7.48
C GLU A 40 26.98 14.17 -6.29
N ILE A 41 27.17 13.56 -5.10
CA ILE A 41 27.67 14.26 -3.91
C ILE A 41 29.08 14.82 -4.12
N LEU A 42 29.98 14.06 -4.75
CA LEU A 42 31.34 14.51 -5.05
C LEU A 42 31.40 15.67 -6.06
N SER A 43 30.39 15.77 -6.91
CA SER A 43 30.27 16.84 -7.91
C SER A 43 29.69 18.14 -7.34
N MET A 44 29.19 18.12 -6.10
CA MET A 44 28.61 19.30 -5.46
C MET A 44 29.70 20.28 -5.00
N PRO A 45 29.49 21.61 -5.16
CA PRO A 45 30.37 22.60 -4.57
C PRO A 45 30.24 22.61 -3.03
N ASP A 46 31.35 22.74 -2.31
CA ASP A 46 31.37 22.90 -0.84
C ASP A 46 30.70 24.24 -0.46
N SER A 47 29.38 24.23 -0.22
CA SER A 47 28.55 25.42 0.05
C SER A 47 27.46 25.11 1.07
N ARG A 48 27.05 26.08 1.89
CA ARG A 48 26.00 25.90 2.92
C ARG A 48 24.73 26.71 2.65
N THR A 49 24.53 27.11 1.39
CA THR A 49 23.41 27.96 0.99
C THR A 49 22.08 27.19 0.94
N ARG A 50 20.96 27.93 0.95
CA ARG A 50 19.60 27.34 0.80
C ARG A 50 19.46 26.54 -0.49
N ASN A 51 20.07 26.99 -1.58
CA ASN A 51 20.07 26.29 -2.88
C ASN A 51 20.81 24.94 -2.79
N HIS A 52 21.90 24.87 -2.03
CA HIS A 52 22.65 23.64 -1.81
C HIS A 52 21.82 22.58 -1.05
N LYS A 53 20.99 22.98 -0.08
CA LYS A 53 20.06 22.06 0.61
C LYS A 53 19.00 21.51 -0.35
N ILE A 54 18.45 22.34 -1.24
CA ILE A 54 17.44 21.93 -2.24
C ILE A 54 18.04 20.89 -3.20
N GLU A 55 19.28 21.09 -3.63
CA GLU A 55 20.01 20.18 -4.51
C GLU A 55 20.28 18.82 -3.84
N GLN A 56 20.65 18.80 -2.55
CA GLN A 56 20.78 17.57 -1.76
C GLN A 56 19.47 16.79 -1.67
N TYR A 57 18.36 17.49 -1.36
CA TYR A 57 17.03 16.85 -1.33
C TYR A 57 16.63 16.25 -2.68
N LYS A 58 17.02 16.88 -3.79
CA LYS A 58 16.76 16.38 -5.14
C LYS A 58 17.54 15.08 -5.39
N ILE A 59 18.84 15.06 -5.12
CA ILE A 59 19.73 13.89 -5.24
C ILE A 59 19.20 12.70 -4.41
N ILE A 60 18.80 12.94 -3.16
CA ILE A 60 18.26 11.90 -2.27
C ILE A 60 16.94 11.33 -2.82
N ASN A 61 16.05 12.19 -3.33
CA ASN A 61 14.79 11.74 -3.91
C ASN A 61 14.98 10.97 -5.22
N GLU A 62 15.94 11.36 -6.06
CA GLU A 62 16.31 10.61 -7.27
C GLU A 62 16.87 9.22 -6.92
N TYR A 63 17.77 9.14 -5.93
CA TYR A 63 18.25 7.87 -5.37
C TYR A 63 17.11 6.97 -4.88
N ARG A 64 16.15 7.52 -4.11
CA ARG A 64 14.99 6.78 -3.60
C ARG A 64 14.09 6.27 -4.72
N ALA A 65 13.75 7.13 -5.68
CA ALA A 65 12.86 6.79 -6.78
C ALA A 65 13.47 5.73 -7.69
N GLU A 66 14.75 5.85 -8.01
CA GLU A 66 15.48 4.88 -8.83
C GLU A 66 15.58 3.51 -8.15
N LEU A 67 15.91 3.49 -6.85
CA LEU A 67 15.90 2.27 -6.04
C LEU A 67 14.52 1.63 -6.02
N TYR A 68 13.47 2.40 -5.73
CA TYR A 68 12.10 1.89 -5.64
C TYR A 68 11.68 1.24 -6.96
N TYR A 69 11.85 1.95 -8.08
CA TYR A 69 11.47 1.45 -9.40
C TYR A 69 12.21 0.15 -9.76
N LYS A 70 13.54 0.13 -9.60
CA LYS A 70 14.37 -1.04 -9.94
C LYS A 70 14.08 -2.23 -9.03
N LEU A 71 13.97 -2.02 -7.73
CA LEU A 71 13.66 -3.07 -6.76
C LEU A 71 12.26 -3.65 -7.01
N SER A 72 11.26 -2.80 -7.23
CA SER A 72 9.88 -3.23 -7.52
C SER A 72 9.84 -4.13 -8.75
N LYS A 73 10.37 -3.64 -9.87
CA LYS A 73 10.41 -4.39 -11.13
C LYS A 73 11.13 -5.74 -10.98
N THR A 74 12.29 -5.77 -10.32
CA THR A 74 13.07 -6.99 -10.12
C THR A 74 12.35 -7.99 -9.21
N ILE A 75 11.79 -7.55 -8.09
CA ILE A 75 11.12 -8.46 -7.15
C ILE A 75 9.82 -9.00 -7.75
N GLU A 76 9.01 -8.17 -8.42
CA GLU A 76 7.79 -8.64 -9.11
C GLU A 76 8.10 -9.68 -10.19
N ASN A 77 9.14 -9.46 -10.99
CA ASN A 77 9.58 -10.42 -11.99
C ASN A 77 10.04 -11.74 -11.36
N ASN A 78 10.75 -11.69 -10.24
CA ASN A 78 11.23 -12.90 -9.56
C ASN A 78 10.09 -13.65 -8.85
N ILE A 79 9.06 -12.96 -8.34
CA ILE A 79 7.82 -13.58 -7.84
C ILE A 79 7.14 -14.38 -8.97
N ARG A 80 6.98 -13.76 -10.16
CA ARG A 80 6.39 -14.43 -11.33
C ARG A 80 7.18 -15.67 -11.74
N LYS A 81 8.51 -15.55 -11.89
CA LYS A 81 9.41 -16.67 -12.20
C LYS A 81 9.32 -17.78 -11.16
N SER A 82 9.27 -17.44 -9.87
CA SER A 82 9.15 -18.42 -8.80
C SER A 82 7.85 -19.23 -8.89
N SER A 83 6.73 -18.53 -9.12
CA SER A 83 5.46 -19.19 -9.38
C SER A 83 5.50 -20.03 -10.66
N ASP A 84 6.15 -19.56 -11.73
CA ASP A 84 6.26 -20.31 -12.99
C ASP A 84 7.05 -21.62 -12.84
N ILE A 85 8.10 -21.61 -12.02
CA ILE A 85 8.86 -22.81 -11.65
C ILE A 85 7.93 -23.83 -10.99
N GLN A 86 7.13 -23.40 -10.00
CA GLN A 86 6.20 -24.29 -9.30
C GLN A 86 5.05 -24.76 -10.20
N LYS A 87 4.46 -23.86 -10.99
CA LYS A 87 3.45 -24.16 -12.01
C LYS A 87 3.94 -25.25 -12.95
N GLY A 88 5.21 -25.18 -13.37
CA GLY A 88 5.81 -26.18 -14.25
C GLY A 88 5.85 -27.60 -13.67
N VAL A 89 5.86 -27.76 -12.34
CA VAL A 89 5.71 -29.09 -11.69
C VAL A 89 4.31 -29.64 -11.90
N GLN A 90 3.29 -28.80 -11.71
CA GLN A 90 1.89 -29.17 -11.87
C GLN A 90 1.52 -29.46 -13.32
N LEU A 91 2.07 -28.69 -14.26
CA LEU A 91 1.88 -28.94 -15.70
C LEU A 91 2.45 -30.31 -16.11
N SER A 92 3.64 -30.66 -15.64
CA SER A 92 4.21 -31.99 -15.90
C SER A 92 3.39 -33.11 -15.26
N PHE A 93 2.80 -32.89 -14.08
CA PHE A 93 1.90 -33.88 -13.46
C PHE A 93 0.70 -34.19 -14.36
N VAL A 94 0.00 -33.17 -14.84
CA VAL A 94 -1.19 -33.38 -15.70
C VAL A 94 -0.84 -33.93 -17.06
N ASP A 95 0.35 -33.66 -17.60
CA ASP A 95 0.87 -34.31 -18.81
C ASP A 95 0.96 -35.83 -18.69
N MET A 96 1.21 -36.34 -17.48
CA MET A 96 1.38 -37.78 -17.25
C MET A 96 0.05 -38.52 -17.03
N ILE A 97 -0.97 -37.83 -16.51
CA ILE A 97 -2.22 -38.48 -16.07
C ILE A 97 -3.43 -38.19 -16.97
N SER A 98 -3.34 -37.19 -17.86
CA SER A 98 -4.47 -36.82 -18.71
C SER A 98 -4.83 -37.95 -19.68
N PRO A 99 -6.13 -38.29 -19.82
CA PRO A 99 -6.56 -39.40 -20.68
C PRO A 99 -6.57 -39.05 -22.17
N ASP A 100 -6.61 -37.76 -22.50
CA ASP A 100 -6.63 -37.21 -23.86
C ASP A 100 -6.14 -35.75 -23.88
N GLU A 101 -5.90 -35.23 -25.09
CA GLU A 101 -5.37 -33.88 -25.33
C GLU A 101 -6.33 -32.76 -24.91
N ALA A 102 -7.64 -32.96 -25.04
CA ALA A 102 -8.62 -31.93 -24.68
C ALA A 102 -8.67 -31.75 -23.16
N THR A 103 -8.67 -32.85 -22.42
CA THR A 103 -8.58 -32.86 -20.96
C THR A 103 -7.26 -32.25 -20.49
N ASN A 104 -6.13 -32.61 -21.12
CA ASN A 104 -4.83 -32.03 -20.79
C ASN A 104 -4.84 -30.50 -20.95
N LYS A 105 -5.36 -30.00 -22.07
CA LYS A 105 -5.45 -28.57 -22.35
C LYS A 105 -6.33 -27.83 -21.33
N ALA A 106 -7.45 -28.41 -20.91
CA ALA A 106 -8.32 -27.83 -19.89
C ALA A 106 -7.60 -27.73 -18.54
N LEU A 107 -6.96 -28.80 -18.08
CA LEU A 107 -6.20 -28.82 -16.83
C LEU A 107 -5.04 -27.82 -16.83
N LYS A 108 -4.28 -27.74 -17.94
CA LYS A 108 -3.21 -26.74 -18.10
C LYS A 108 -3.74 -25.30 -18.00
N ARG A 109 -4.94 -25.02 -18.52
CA ARG A 109 -5.60 -23.71 -18.37
C ARG A 109 -5.95 -23.44 -16.91
N THR A 110 -6.56 -24.41 -16.20
CA THR A 110 -6.87 -24.28 -14.76
C THR A 110 -5.60 -23.96 -13.97
N ILE A 111 -4.54 -24.76 -14.12
CA ILE A 111 -3.26 -24.58 -13.43
C ILE A 111 -2.65 -23.20 -13.71
N THR A 112 -2.65 -22.79 -14.98
CA THR A 112 -2.09 -21.50 -15.40
C THR A 112 -2.88 -20.33 -14.81
N LYS A 113 -4.20 -20.43 -14.77
CA LYS A 113 -5.11 -19.44 -14.21
C LYS A 113 -4.91 -19.31 -12.71
N VAL A 114 -5.01 -20.42 -11.96
CA VAL A 114 -4.81 -20.46 -10.50
C VAL A 114 -3.46 -19.86 -10.10
N SER A 115 -2.39 -20.24 -10.82
CA SER A 115 -1.04 -19.70 -10.57
C SER A 115 -0.95 -18.20 -10.87
N SER A 116 -1.57 -17.74 -11.95
CA SER A 116 -1.57 -16.32 -12.32
C SER A 116 -2.34 -15.46 -11.31
N ASP A 117 -3.50 -15.94 -10.86
CA ASP A 117 -4.32 -15.26 -9.86
C ASP A 117 -3.63 -15.22 -8.50
N THR A 118 -2.96 -16.32 -8.11
CA THR A 118 -2.11 -16.37 -6.92
C THR A 118 -1.04 -15.28 -6.94
N VAL A 119 -0.31 -15.13 -8.06
CA VAL A 119 0.70 -14.09 -8.21
C VAL A 119 0.09 -12.69 -8.17
N ARG A 120 -1.06 -12.47 -8.83
CA ARG A 120 -1.76 -11.17 -8.78
C ARG A 120 -2.13 -10.82 -7.35
N GLN A 121 -2.61 -11.77 -6.56
CA GLN A 121 -2.98 -11.56 -5.16
C GLN A 121 -1.76 -11.27 -4.27
N LEU A 122 -0.65 -11.99 -4.47
CA LEU A 122 0.60 -11.73 -3.74
C LEU A 122 1.17 -10.33 -4.01
N ILE A 123 1.03 -9.82 -5.24
CA ILE A 123 1.50 -8.48 -5.62
C ILE A 123 0.51 -7.40 -5.16
N ALA A 124 -0.78 -7.59 -5.44
CA ALA A 124 -1.82 -6.57 -5.26
C ALA A 124 -2.46 -6.55 -3.87
N GLY A 125 -2.37 -7.63 -3.08
CA GLY A 125 -3.22 -7.87 -1.92
C GLY A 125 -2.55 -7.77 -0.55
N ASN A 126 -3.41 -7.89 0.48
CA ASN A 126 -3.09 -8.02 1.91
C ASN A 126 -2.70 -9.48 2.26
N TYR A 127 -1.78 -10.09 1.51
CA TYR A 127 -1.39 -11.50 1.76
C TYR A 127 -0.90 -11.74 3.21
N TYR A 128 -0.27 -10.73 3.79
CA TYR A 128 0.23 -10.75 5.16
C TYR A 128 -0.78 -10.13 6.12
N LYS A 129 -0.80 -10.59 7.38
CA LYS A 129 -1.69 -10.09 8.46
C LYS A 129 -1.62 -8.57 8.66
N ASP A 130 -0.49 -7.94 8.34
CA ASP A 130 -0.31 -6.48 8.45
C ASP A 130 -0.99 -5.67 7.32
N GLY A 131 -1.59 -6.34 6.35
CA GLY A 131 -2.29 -5.72 5.23
C GLY A 131 -1.42 -4.82 4.36
N LYS A 132 -0.11 -5.10 4.27
CA LYS A 132 0.82 -4.33 3.43
C LYS A 132 1.09 -5.05 2.12
N THR A 133 0.82 -4.36 1.01
CA THR A 133 1.20 -4.79 -0.35
C THR A 133 2.72 -4.80 -0.55
N LEU A 134 3.19 -5.51 -1.58
CA LEU A 134 4.61 -5.50 -1.95
C LEU A 134 5.14 -4.08 -2.20
N SER A 135 4.36 -3.27 -2.93
CA SER A 135 4.69 -1.87 -3.22
C SER A 135 4.83 -1.04 -1.94
N ARG A 136 3.92 -1.20 -0.97
CA ARG A 136 4.00 -0.48 0.31
C ARG A 136 5.22 -0.91 1.14
N ARG A 137 5.57 -2.20 1.13
CA ARG A 137 6.78 -2.71 1.81
C ARG A 137 8.05 -2.15 1.18
N LEU A 138 8.10 -2.10 -0.15
CA LEU A 138 9.23 -1.52 -0.88
C LEU A 138 9.34 -0.02 -0.66
N TRP A 139 8.21 0.70 -0.70
CA TRP A 139 8.14 2.13 -0.42
C TRP A 139 8.71 2.45 0.94
N ASN A 140 8.31 1.70 1.98
CA ASN A 140 8.86 1.88 3.32
C ASN A 140 10.37 1.62 3.36
N ILE A 141 10.86 0.53 2.74
CA ILE A 141 12.30 0.22 2.72
C ILE A 141 13.10 1.32 2.01
N THR A 142 12.67 1.77 0.84
CA THR A 142 13.35 2.86 0.12
C THR A 142 13.19 4.20 0.82
N GLY A 143 12.06 4.37 1.53
CA GLY A 143 11.76 5.45 2.43
C GLY A 143 12.82 5.56 3.53
N ASP A 144 12.90 4.53 4.37
CA ASP A 144 13.85 4.40 5.47
C ASP A 144 15.29 4.57 4.97
N ASN A 145 15.64 3.96 3.83
CA ASN A 145 16.96 4.10 3.23
C ASN A 145 17.32 5.56 2.91
N GLY A 146 16.37 6.32 2.33
CA GLY A 146 16.56 7.75 2.08
C GLY A 146 16.70 8.57 3.36
N SER A 147 15.92 8.26 4.40
CA SER A 147 16.04 8.93 5.70
C SER A 147 17.41 8.68 6.34
N LYS A 148 17.94 7.46 6.25
CA LYS A 148 19.29 7.14 6.74
C LYS A 148 20.39 7.88 5.98
N VAL A 149 20.26 7.98 4.65
CA VAL A 149 21.18 8.77 3.81
C VAL A 149 21.15 10.25 4.22
N ASP A 150 19.95 10.81 4.39
CA ASP A 150 19.74 12.19 4.84
C ASP A 150 20.36 12.44 6.22
N MET A 151 20.20 11.52 7.18
CA MET A 151 20.83 11.58 8.50
C MET A 151 22.36 11.62 8.40
N ILE A 152 22.97 10.78 7.55
CA ILE A 152 24.43 10.75 7.36
C ILE A 152 24.91 12.09 6.76
N ILE A 153 24.19 12.63 5.78
CA ILE A 153 24.48 13.94 5.16
C ILE A 153 24.40 15.04 6.23
N LYS A 154 23.31 15.12 6.98
CA LYS A 154 23.10 16.13 8.03
C LYS A 154 24.16 16.04 9.14
N ALA A 155 24.49 14.84 9.62
CA ALA A 155 25.50 14.63 10.64
C ALA A 155 26.91 15.05 10.18
N ASN A 156 27.25 14.79 8.92
CA ASN A 156 28.53 15.20 8.33
C ASN A 156 28.62 16.72 8.15
N ILE A 157 27.55 17.36 7.68
CA ILE A 157 27.47 18.81 7.57
C ILE A 157 27.65 19.46 8.95
N ALA A 158 26.97 18.95 9.98
CA ALA A 158 27.09 19.44 11.35
C ALA A 158 28.52 19.34 11.89
N LYS A 159 29.26 18.28 11.51
CA LYS A 159 30.69 18.09 11.84
C LYS A 159 31.64 18.93 10.97
N GLY A 160 31.13 19.66 9.98
CA GLY A 160 31.94 20.41 9.02
C GLY A 160 32.79 19.54 8.08
N ALA A 161 32.33 18.32 7.78
CA ALA A 161 32.97 17.47 6.79
C ALA A 161 32.86 18.10 5.38
N ASN A 162 33.90 17.94 4.57
CA ASN A 162 33.86 18.28 3.15
C ASN A 162 33.24 17.15 2.31
N VAL A 163 32.90 17.43 1.06
CA VAL A 163 32.25 16.45 0.15
C VAL A 163 33.01 15.12 0.04
N LYS A 164 34.36 15.12 0.07
CA LYS A 164 35.16 13.88 0.03
C LYS A 164 34.98 13.01 1.27
N LYS A 165 34.96 13.63 2.47
CA LYS A 165 34.71 12.92 3.73
C LYS A 165 33.27 12.41 3.82
N LEU A 166 32.30 13.23 3.38
CA LEU A 166 30.89 12.83 3.30
C LEU A 166 30.69 11.63 2.38
N ALA A 167 31.26 11.67 1.17
CA ALA A 167 31.21 10.55 0.23
C ALA A 167 31.81 9.27 0.82
N ALA A 168 32.99 9.36 1.45
CA ALA A 168 33.63 8.21 2.10
C ALA A 168 32.82 7.65 3.28
N GLU A 169 32.05 8.48 3.99
CA GLU A 169 31.15 8.01 5.06
C GLU A 169 29.88 7.39 4.49
N LEU A 170 29.24 8.01 3.49
CA LEU A 170 28.07 7.46 2.79
C LEU A 170 28.37 6.10 2.16
N GLU A 171 29.53 5.96 1.51
CA GLU A 171 29.98 4.73 0.84
C GLU A 171 29.92 3.51 1.77
N LYS A 172 30.25 3.68 3.06
CA LYS A 172 30.19 2.60 4.07
C LYS A 172 28.80 2.02 4.25
N TYR A 173 27.76 2.82 4.03
CA TYR A 173 26.37 2.45 4.28
C TYR A 173 25.61 2.08 3.01
N VAL A 174 25.86 2.79 1.90
CA VAL A 174 25.12 2.58 0.64
C VAL A 174 25.72 1.46 -0.21
N ASN A 175 27.03 1.21 -0.13
CA ASN A 175 27.66 0.15 -0.92
C ASN A 175 27.35 -1.22 -0.31
N PRO A 176 26.71 -2.14 -1.06
CA PRO A 176 26.33 -3.46 -0.56
C PRO A 176 27.53 -4.39 -0.28
N LYS A 177 28.76 -4.04 -0.68
CA LYS A 177 30.00 -4.77 -0.34
C LYS A 177 30.47 -4.52 1.10
N ASN A 178 30.12 -3.36 1.66
CA ASN A 178 30.62 -2.97 2.95
C ASN A 178 29.90 -3.74 4.07
N ARG A 179 30.69 -4.37 4.94
CA ARG A 179 30.23 -4.94 6.20
C ARG A 179 30.40 -3.87 7.28
N ILE A 180 29.31 -3.46 7.90
CA ILE A 180 29.34 -2.53 9.02
C ILE A 180 29.43 -3.35 10.30
N THR A 181 30.46 -3.12 11.11
CA THR A 181 30.52 -3.63 12.49
C THR A 181 30.21 -2.47 13.44
N PRO A 182 29.16 -2.54 14.27
CA PRO A 182 28.78 -1.44 15.15
C PRO A 182 29.84 -1.30 16.25
N LYS A 183 30.56 -0.19 16.29
CA LYS A 183 31.54 0.08 17.36
C LYS A 183 31.57 1.50 17.93
N THR A 184 30.82 2.48 17.41
CA THR A 184 30.80 3.82 18.03
C THR A 184 29.55 4.61 17.69
N PHE A 185 28.86 5.13 18.73
CA PHE A 185 27.91 6.26 18.86
C PHE A 185 26.78 6.45 17.81
N ALA A 186 26.75 5.64 16.75
CA ALA A 186 25.77 5.61 15.68
C ALA A 186 24.69 4.55 15.92
N ASP A 187 24.41 4.24 17.19
CA ASP A 187 23.47 3.20 17.63
C ASP A 187 21.98 3.53 17.36
N GLY A 188 21.70 4.57 16.55
CA GLY A 188 20.39 4.84 15.94
C GLY A 188 20.25 4.36 14.48
N LEU A 189 21.35 4.05 13.80
CA LEU A 189 21.36 3.38 12.50
C LEU A 189 21.70 1.91 12.75
N GLY A 190 20.68 1.08 12.98
CA GLY A 190 20.86 -0.36 13.23
C GLY A 190 21.92 -0.95 12.28
N GLY A 191 22.89 -1.70 12.83
CA GLY A 191 24.16 -2.09 12.20
C GLY A 191 24.09 -2.96 10.93
N ASP A 192 22.94 -3.02 10.27
CA ASP A 192 22.73 -3.69 9.01
C ASP A 192 22.94 -2.73 7.82
N ASN A 193 23.61 -3.22 6.78
CA ASN A 193 23.74 -2.53 5.50
C ASN A 193 22.33 -2.16 4.94
N ILE A 194 22.19 -0.95 4.37
CA ILE A 194 20.95 -0.39 3.79
C ILE A 194 20.27 -1.35 2.78
N SER A 195 21.05 -2.24 2.16
CA SER A 195 20.57 -3.26 1.21
C SER A 195 19.94 -4.51 1.85
N TYR A 196 20.14 -4.77 3.14
CA TYR A 196 19.76 -6.05 3.77
C TYR A 196 18.25 -6.28 3.83
N GLN A 197 17.46 -5.26 4.19
CA GLN A 197 16.01 -5.42 4.34
C GLN A 197 15.31 -5.72 3.00
N ALA A 198 15.74 -5.07 1.91
CA ALA A 198 15.24 -5.39 0.58
C ALA A 198 15.58 -6.83 0.17
N ARG A 199 16.81 -7.31 0.45
CA ARG A 199 17.17 -8.72 0.18
C ARG A 199 16.30 -9.69 0.98
N ARG A 200 16.03 -9.41 2.25
CA ARG A 200 15.15 -10.23 3.09
C ARG A 200 13.72 -10.28 2.54
N LEU A 201 13.17 -9.13 2.17
CA LEU A 201 11.84 -9.04 1.55
C LEU A 201 11.82 -9.86 0.25
N ALA A 202 12.80 -9.65 -0.61
CA ALA A 202 12.90 -10.27 -1.91
C ALA A 202 12.96 -11.81 -1.85
N ARG A 203 13.79 -12.36 -0.95
CA ARG A 203 13.88 -13.81 -0.68
C ARG A 203 12.56 -14.36 -0.16
N THR A 204 11.96 -13.68 0.82
CA THR A 204 10.70 -14.10 1.43
C THR A 204 9.58 -14.12 0.41
N SER A 205 9.48 -13.09 -0.44
CA SER A 205 8.44 -12.99 -1.47
C SER A 205 8.51 -14.11 -2.50
N ILE A 206 9.71 -14.50 -2.98
CA ILE A 206 9.80 -15.59 -3.95
C ILE A 206 9.49 -16.95 -3.33
N THR A 207 9.88 -17.17 -2.07
CA THR A 207 9.54 -18.38 -1.30
C THR A 207 8.02 -18.49 -1.14
N HIS A 208 7.36 -17.43 -0.70
CA HIS A 208 5.90 -17.41 -0.57
C HIS A 208 5.19 -17.57 -1.91
N ALA A 209 5.71 -16.97 -2.99
CA ALA A 209 5.16 -17.17 -4.32
C ALA A 209 5.23 -18.63 -4.78
N GLN A 210 6.34 -19.32 -4.51
CA GLN A 210 6.45 -20.74 -4.84
C GLN A 210 5.44 -21.57 -4.04
N THR A 211 5.40 -21.37 -2.73
CA THR A 211 4.59 -22.16 -1.81
C THR A 211 3.11 -21.90 -1.97
N GLU A 212 2.69 -20.65 -2.16
CA GLU A 212 1.27 -20.34 -2.39
C GLU A 212 0.78 -20.91 -3.72
N THR A 213 1.59 -20.83 -4.78
CA THR A 213 1.26 -21.48 -6.06
C THR A 213 1.12 -22.99 -5.90
N LEU A 214 1.95 -23.63 -5.07
CA LEU A 214 1.77 -25.05 -4.74
C LEU A 214 0.44 -25.27 -3.99
N ILE A 215 0.18 -24.53 -2.91
CA ILE A 215 -1.01 -24.67 -2.07
C ILE A 215 -2.28 -24.55 -2.92
N GLN A 216 -2.39 -23.49 -3.72
CA GLN A 216 -3.61 -23.20 -4.47
C GLN A 216 -3.87 -24.24 -5.57
N ASN A 217 -2.84 -24.77 -6.21
CA ASN A 217 -3.01 -25.88 -7.16
C ASN A 217 -3.32 -27.20 -6.43
N ALA A 218 -2.67 -27.47 -5.30
CA ALA A 218 -2.87 -28.68 -4.50
C ALA A 218 -4.30 -28.78 -3.94
N LYS A 219 -4.93 -27.65 -3.59
CA LYS A 219 -6.35 -27.57 -3.22
C LYS A 219 -7.30 -28.02 -4.33
N LYS A 220 -6.88 -27.89 -5.59
CA LYS A 220 -7.68 -28.27 -6.77
C LYS A 220 -7.36 -29.66 -7.29
N ASN A 221 -6.19 -30.19 -6.97
CA ASN A 221 -5.75 -31.50 -7.41
C ASN A 221 -6.46 -32.61 -6.62
N PRO A 222 -7.36 -33.42 -7.24
CA PRO A 222 -8.09 -34.48 -6.53
C PRO A 222 -7.19 -35.65 -6.12
N PHE A 223 -5.95 -35.70 -6.60
CA PHE A 223 -4.95 -36.71 -6.27
C PHE A 223 -3.97 -36.26 -5.18
N CYS A 224 -4.10 -35.03 -4.67
CA CYS A 224 -3.30 -34.52 -3.58
C CYS A 224 -3.72 -35.17 -2.25
N LYS A 225 -2.77 -35.78 -1.54
CA LYS A 225 -2.94 -36.31 -0.19
C LYS A 225 -2.46 -35.34 0.90
N GLY A 226 -1.75 -34.29 0.52
CA GLY A 226 -1.23 -33.26 1.40
C GLY A 226 0.11 -32.71 0.94
N LEU A 227 0.65 -31.77 1.71
CA LEU A 227 1.91 -31.08 1.46
C LEU A 227 2.93 -31.44 2.54
N LYS A 228 4.04 -32.06 2.14
CA LYS A 228 5.13 -32.41 3.04
C LYS A 228 6.09 -31.25 3.22
N TRP A 229 6.40 -30.91 4.46
CA TRP A 229 7.43 -29.93 4.81
C TRP A 229 8.81 -30.54 4.78
N ASN A 230 9.74 -29.95 4.03
CA ASN A 230 11.13 -30.41 3.95
C ASN A 230 12.09 -29.29 4.35
N LEU A 231 13.01 -29.60 5.26
CA LEU A 231 14.11 -28.69 5.57
C LEU A 231 15.08 -28.59 4.39
N SER A 232 15.59 -27.37 4.18
CA SER A 232 16.73 -27.18 3.29
C SER A 232 18.00 -27.75 3.91
N ALA A 233 18.92 -28.26 3.09
CA ALA A 233 20.26 -28.63 3.56
C ALA A 233 21.00 -27.44 4.21
N SER A 234 20.67 -26.20 3.85
CA SER A 234 21.22 -24.99 4.48
C SER A 234 20.48 -24.54 5.73
N HIS A 235 19.41 -25.23 6.17
CA HIS A 235 18.62 -24.85 7.33
C HIS A 235 19.51 -24.81 8.58
N SER A 236 20.00 -25.97 9.04
CA SER A 236 20.84 -26.08 10.24
C SER A 236 22.12 -25.23 10.18
N ALA A 237 22.72 -25.10 8.98
CA ALA A 237 23.92 -24.29 8.78
C ALA A 237 23.73 -22.79 9.09
N ARG A 238 22.52 -22.25 8.88
CA ARG A 238 22.21 -20.83 9.15
C ARG A 238 21.75 -20.56 10.58
N MET A 239 21.41 -21.60 11.33
CA MET A 239 20.88 -21.45 12.69
C MET A 239 21.96 -21.37 13.75
N HIS A 240 23.23 -21.61 13.39
CA HIS A 240 24.37 -21.58 14.31
C HIS A 240 24.11 -22.42 15.59
N GLY A 241 23.51 -23.60 15.43
CA GLY A 241 23.19 -24.52 16.53
C GLY A 241 21.89 -24.24 17.27
N ARG A 242 21.05 -23.32 16.79
CA ARG A 242 19.71 -23.05 17.33
C ARG A 242 18.64 -23.86 16.58
N MET A 243 17.48 -24.06 17.21
CA MET A 243 16.29 -24.67 16.59
C MET A 243 15.19 -23.61 16.42
N ASP A 244 14.31 -23.82 15.44
CA ASP A 244 13.13 -23.01 15.17
C ASP A 244 11.93 -23.91 14.82
N ILE A 245 10.77 -23.28 14.60
CA ILE A 245 9.51 -23.99 14.38
C ILE A 245 9.54 -24.91 13.14
N CYS A 246 10.42 -24.68 12.17
CA CYS A 246 10.56 -25.55 11.01
C CYS A 246 11.13 -26.92 11.36
N ASP A 247 11.97 -27.01 12.40
CA ASP A 247 12.48 -28.29 12.90
C ASP A 247 11.31 -29.17 13.37
N GLU A 248 10.30 -28.57 14.01
CA GLU A 248 9.07 -29.26 14.43
C GLU A 248 8.19 -29.66 13.24
N TYR A 249 8.25 -28.94 12.12
CA TYR A 249 7.46 -29.23 10.93
C TYR A 249 8.11 -30.25 10.00
N ASN A 250 9.42 -30.45 10.11
CA ASN A 250 10.18 -31.30 9.21
C ASN A 250 9.55 -32.70 9.05
N GLY A 251 9.28 -33.09 7.81
CA GLY A 251 8.72 -34.38 7.47
C GLY A 251 7.21 -34.52 7.67
N LYS A 252 6.54 -33.60 8.38
CA LYS A 252 5.08 -33.60 8.55
C LYS A 252 4.37 -33.33 7.24
N VAL A 253 3.22 -33.96 7.07
CA VAL A 253 2.31 -33.77 5.93
C VAL A 253 1.10 -32.99 6.41
N PHE A 254 0.86 -31.83 5.80
CA PHE A 254 -0.24 -30.94 6.12
C PHE A 254 -1.31 -31.02 5.04
N LYS A 255 -2.57 -30.75 5.39
CA LYS A 255 -3.56 -30.42 4.37
C LYS A 255 -3.20 -29.08 3.71
N PRO A 256 -3.51 -28.86 2.42
CA PRO A 256 -3.18 -27.61 1.76
C PRO A 256 -3.69 -26.35 2.49
N GLU A 257 -4.87 -26.41 3.08
CA GLU A 257 -5.49 -25.33 3.87
C GLU A 257 -4.83 -25.10 5.24
N ASP A 258 -4.16 -26.10 5.79
CA ASP A 258 -3.57 -26.09 7.14
C ASP A 258 -2.04 -25.89 7.11
N LEU A 259 -1.44 -25.78 5.93
CA LEU A 259 0.01 -25.65 5.79
C LEU A 259 0.48 -24.30 6.40
N PRO A 260 1.39 -24.31 7.39
CA PRO A 260 1.89 -23.07 7.99
C PRO A 260 2.62 -22.19 6.97
N LEU A 261 2.46 -20.88 7.09
CA LEU A 261 3.25 -19.91 6.32
C LEU A 261 4.72 -19.95 6.75
N GLN A 262 5.61 -19.86 5.77
CA GLN A 262 7.05 -19.87 6.01
C GLN A 262 7.51 -18.57 6.69
N HIS A 263 8.49 -18.66 7.59
CA HIS A 263 9.03 -17.47 8.24
C HIS A 263 9.91 -16.64 7.30
N PRO A 264 10.22 -15.37 7.63
CA PRO A 264 11.11 -14.56 6.81
C PRO A 264 12.49 -15.22 6.62
N ASN A 265 13.06 -15.11 5.43
CA ASN A 265 14.31 -15.79 5.01
C ASN A 265 14.26 -17.32 5.11
N CYS A 266 13.08 -17.96 5.24
CA CYS A 266 12.98 -19.40 5.26
C CYS A 266 13.52 -20.01 3.96
N LEU A 267 14.29 -21.09 4.12
CA LEU A 267 14.83 -21.86 3.00
C LEU A 267 14.12 -23.20 2.82
N CYS A 268 13.28 -23.60 3.77
CA CYS A 268 12.50 -24.83 3.71
C CYS A 268 11.62 -24.84 2.46
N TYR A 269 11.16 -26.01 2.07
CA TYR A 269 10.38 -26.18 0.85
C TYR A 269 9.37 -27.29 0.99
N MET A 270 8.30 -27.17 0.23
CA MET A 270 7.18 -28.10 0.28
C MET A 270 7.18 -28.98 -0.95
N THR A 271 6.74 -30.22 -0.77
CA THR A 271 6.49 -31.16 -1.87
C THR A 271 5.09 -31.74 -1.70
N GLU A 272 4.37 -31.87 -2.80
CA GLU A 272 3.06 -32.52 -2.79
C GLU A 272 3.21 -34.02 -2.59
N VAL A 273 2.42 -34.59 -1.69
CA VAL A 273 2.25 -36.04 -1.54
C VAL A 273 1.08 -36.43 -2.44
N ILE A 274 1.37 -37.08 -3.55
CA ILE A 274 0.36 -37.46 -4.55
C ILE A 274 0.00 -38.94 -4.40
N GLU A 275 -1.23 -39.29 -4.76
CA GLU A 275 -1.62 -40.68 -5.02
C GLU A 275 -0.68 -41.37 -6.01
N GLU A 276 -0.59 -42.69 -5.90
CA GLU A 276 0.25 -43.49 -6.79
C GLU A 276 -0.10 -43.24 -8.26
N PHE A 277 0.91 -42.92 -9.09
CA PHE A 277 0.73 -42.53 -10.49
C PHE A 277 -0.11 -43.51 -11.31
N GLY A 278 0.09 -44.82 -11.13
CA GLY A 278 -0.71 -45.84 -11.81
C GLY A 278 -2.20 -45.67 -11.54
N LYS A 279 -2.57 -45.46 -10.26
CA LYS A 279 -3.94 -45.22 -9.84
C LYS A 279 -4.48 -43.89 -10.34
N CYS A 280 -3.66 -42.83 -10.39
CA CYS A 280 -4.07 -41.56 -10.99
C CYS A 280 -4.45 -41.73 -12.47
N ILE A 281 -3.61 -42.43 -13.23
CA ILE A 281 -3.83 -42.71 -14.66
C ILE A 281 -5.09 -43.56 -14.86
N GLU A 282 -5.25 -44.63 -14.09
CA GLU A 282 -6.44 -45.49 -14.13
C GLU A 282 -7.71 -44.71 -13.79
N THR A 283 -7.69 -43.91 -12.73
CA THR A 283 -8.82 -43.08 -12.30
C THR A 283 -9.21 -42.07 -13.38
N MET A 284 -8.25 -41.39 -14.01
CA MET A 284 -8.53 -40.45 -15.09
C MET A 284 -9.10 -41.14 -16.34
N LYS A 285 -8.63 -42.35 -16.67
CA LYS A 285 -9.18 -43.18 -17.77
C LYS A 285 -10.58 -43.68 -17.49
N ASP A 286 -10.89 -44.04 -16.26
CA ASP A 286 -12.23 -44.47 -15.86
C ASP A 286 -13.19 -43.28 -15.77
N TRP A 287 -12.70 -42.13 -15.30
CA TRP A 287 -13.47 -40.88 -15.29
C TRP A 287 -13.90 -40.48 -16.70
N SER A 288 -12.99 -40.52 -17.69
CA SER A 288 -13.33 -40.18 -19.09
C SER A 288 -14.34 -41.15 -19.72
N LYS A 289 -14.50 -42.35 -19.14
CA LYS A 289 -15.50 -43.36 -19.52
C LYS A 289 -16.73 -43.37 -18.62
N ASN A 290 -16.86 -42.41 -17.70
CA ASN A 290 -17.93 -42.34 -16.69
C ASN A 290 -18.03 -43.60 -15.79
N LYS A 291 -16.90 -44.26 -15.50
CA LYS A 291 -16.82 -45.50 -14.70
C LYS A 291 -16.39 -45.29 -13.24
N VAL A 292 -16.17 -44.04 -12.83
CA VAL A 292 -15.87 -43.68 -11.44
C VAL A 292 -17.15 -43.37 -10.65
N ASN A 293 -17.09 -43.45 -9.32
CA ASN A 293 -18.20 -43.04 -8.47
C ASN A 293 -18.49 -41.52 -8.57
N SER A 294 -19.66 -41.11 -8.08
CA SER A 294 -20.15 -39.72 -8.16
C SER A 294 -19.22 -38.70 -7.49
N GLN A 295 -18.59 -39.05 -6.37
CA GLN A 295 -17.68 -38.15 -5.64
C GLN A 295 -16.40 -37.88 -6.44
N ILE A 296 -15.75 -38.93 -6.93
CA ILE A 296 -14.54 -38.81 -7.76
C ILE A 296 -14.86 -38.03 -9.04
N LYS A 297 -16.01 -38.34 -9.65
CA LYS A 297 -16.47 -37.61 -10.83
C LYS A 297 -16.62 -36.11 -10.57
N SER A 298 -17.29 -35.74 -9.49
CA SER A 298 -17.49 -34.33 -9.12
C SER A 298 -16.16 -33.60 -8.91
N ASN A 299 -15.21 -34.22 -8.20
CA ASN A 299 -13.92 -33.59 -7.91
C ASN A 299 -13.08 -33.36 -9.18
N ILE A 300 -13.05 -34.33 -10.11
CA ILE A 300 -12.31 -34.19 -11.37
C ILE A 300 -13.03 -33.20 -12.31
N ASP A 301 -14.36 -33.26 -12.39
CA ASP A 301 -15.15 -32.32 -13.19
C ASP A 301 -14.91 -30.87 -12.73
N GLU A 302 -14.86 -30.62 -11.42
CA GLU A 302 -14.55 -29.30 -10.86
C GLU A 302 -13.15 -28.83 -11.26
N TRP A 303 -12.14 -29.72 -11.12
CA TRP A 303 -10.76 -29.42 -11.49
C TRP A 303 -10.60 -29.07 -12.99
N VAL A 304 -11.35 -29.75 -13.86
CA VAL A 304 -11.37 -29.50 -15.31
C VAL A 304 -12.16 -28.22 -15.66
N LYS A 305 -13.28 -27.94 -14.99
CA LYS A 305 -14.19 -26.81 -15.30
C LYS A 305 -13.65 -25.43 -14.89
N GLU A 306 -12.84 -25.33 -13.83
CA GLU A 306 -12.36 -24.03 -13.33
C GLU A 306 -11.53 -23.21 -14.33
N GLY A 307 -11.03 -23.84 -15.40
CA GLY A 307 -10.40 -23.14 -16.52
C GLY A 307 -11.31 -22.11 -17.21
N ASP A 308 -12.64 -22.30 -17.16
CA ASP A 308 -13.63 -21.51 -17.90
C ASP A 308 -14.42 -20.49 -17.06
N SER A 309 -14.37 -20.55 -15.72
CA SER A 309 -15.13 -19.65 -14.83
C SER A 309 -14.30 -18.46 -14.31
N LYS A 310 -14.95 -17.33 -13.97
CA LYS A 310 -14.32 -16.22 -13.23
C LYS A 310 -14.15 -16.64 -11.76
N THR A 311 -13.03 -17.27 -11.40
CA THR A 311 -12.77 -17.71 -10.02
C THR A 311 -12.28 -16.57 -9.15
N SER A 312 -13.05 -16.24 -8.11
CA SER A 312 -12.61 -15.45 -6.96
C SER A 312 -11.90 -16.37 -5.97
N ILE A 313 -10.57 -16.45 -6.08
CA ILE A 313 -9.74 -17.24 -5.15
C ILE A 313 -9.78 -16.57 -3.77
N LYS A 314 -10.38 -17.22 -2.76
CA LYS A 314 -10.20 -16.84 -1.35
C LYS A 314 -8.89 -17.46 -0.85
N VAL A 315 -7.91 -16.61 -0.56
CA VAL A 315 -6.67 -17.03 0.10
C VAL A 315 -7.00 -17.46 1.53
N SER A 316 -6.53 -18.65 1.92
CA SER A 316 -6.58 -19.08 3.32
C SER A 316 -5.55 -18.30 4.10
N VAL A 317 -6.01 -17.39 4.96
CA VAL A 317 -5.17 -16.79 6.01
C VAL A 317 -5.14 -17.81 7.16
N PRO A 318 -3.99 -18.40 7.54
CA PRO A 318 -3.94 -19.30 8.68
C PRO A 318 -4.16 -18.53 9.99
N ASP A 319 -4.97 -19.08 10.89
CA ASP A 319 -5.35 -18.43 12.13
C ASP A 319 -4.15 -18.20 13.07
N GLU A 320 -3.08 -19.00 13.02
CA GLU A 320 -1.97 -18.89 13.98
C GLU A 320 -0.58 -19.08 13.35
N ILE A 321 0.32 -18.10 13.56
CA ILE A 321 1.77 -18.31 13.60
C ILE A 321 2.37 -17.45 14.71
N GLN A 322 3.12 -18.14 15.57
CA GLN A 322 4.00 -17.62 16.59
C GLN A 322 5.05 -16.68 16.00
N THR A 323 4.89 -15.38 16.24
CA THR A 323 6.04 -14.50 16.42
C THR A 323 5.89 -13.87 17.78
N LYS A 324 6.91 -14.00 18.63
CA LYS A 324 6.97 -13.38 19.96
C LYS A 324 6.99 -11.86 19.80
N ILE A 325 5.83 -11.25 19.62
CA ILE A 325 5.52 -9.89 20.05
C ILE A 325 4.05 -9.95 20.45
N ASN A 326 3.80 -9.81 21.76
CA ASN A 326 2.46 -9.81 22.32
C ASN A 326 1.69 -8.61 21.76
N TYR A 327 0.62 -8.87 21.02
CA TYR A 327 -0.49 -7.95 20.81
C TYR A 327 -1.76 -8.75 21.06
N ASP A 328 -2.18 -8.74 22.32
CA ASP A 328 -3.46 -9.27 22.73
C ASP A 328 -4.60 -8.42 22.16
N ALA A 329 -5.64 -9.14 21.70
CA ALA A 329 -7.05 -8.78 21.58
C ALA A 329 -7.44 -7.53 20.78
N ASP A 330 -7.89 -7.74 19.52
CA ASP A 330 -9.32 -7.60 19.17
C ASP A 330 -9.54 -7.85 17.67
N ASN A 331 -9.87 -9.10 17.33
CA ASN A 331 -10.45 -9.45 16.03
C ASN A 331 -11.87 -9.97 16.27
N LYS A 332 -12.82 -9.05 16.41
CA LYS A 332 -14.21 -9.36 16.08
C LYS A 332 -14.38 -9.26 14.58
N ILE A 333 -14.59 -10.41 13.95
CA ILE A 333 -15.08 -10.54 12.58
C ILE A 333 -16.45 -9.86 12.53
N VAL A 334 -16.50 -8.64 12.01
CA VAL A 334 -17.75 -8.00 11.59
C VAL A 334 -17.99 -8.42 10.15
N ASN A 335 -19.11 -9.11 9.92
CA ASN A 335 -19.63 -9.41 8.59
C ASN A 335 -19.59 -8.14 7.72
N MET A 336 -18.93 -8.22 6.56
CA MET A 336 -18.98 -7.17 5.55
C MET A 336 -20.39 -7.12 4.95
N ASP A 337 -21.27 -6.37 5.61
CA ASP A 337 -22.41 -5.77 4.93
C ASP A 337 -21.89 -4.86 3.82
N LYS A 338 -22.61 -4.81 2.70
CA LYS A 338 -22.27 -4.00 1.51
C LYS A 338 -21.91 -2.57 1.92
N GLU A 339 -20.62 -2.23 1.96
CA GLU A 339 -20.18 -0.89 2.36
C GLU A 339 -20.82 0.17 1.43
N GLN A 340 -21.57 1.10 2.03
CA GLN A 340 -22.08 2.28 1.32
C GLN A 340 -20.89 3.16 0.86
N LYS A 341 -20.94 3.70 -0.36
CA LYS A 341 -20.01 4.71 -0.87
C LYS A 341 -20.51 6.12 -0.51
N TRP A 342 -19.63 7.11 -0.39
CA TRP A 342 -20.02 8.50 -0.08
C TRP A 342 -21.16 9.02 -0.96
N SER A 343 -21.09 8.74 -2.27
CA SER A 343 -22.10 9.15 -3.26
C SER A 343 -23.49 8.53 -3.09
N THR A 344 -23.60 7.45 -2.30
CA THR A 344 -24.89 6.77 -2.03
C THR A 344 -25.55 7.23 -0.74
N VAL A 345 -24.86 8.06 0.06
CA VAL A 345 -25.35 8.59 1.34
C VAL A 345 -26.23 9.80 1.07
N LYS A 346 -27.42 9.80 1.66
CA LYS A 346 -28.36 10.93 1.58
C LYS A 346 -27.76 12.18 2.21
N ASP A 347 -28.01 13.33 1.58
CA ASP A 347 -27.66 14.61 2.15
C ASP A 347 -28.46 14.89 3.43
N ILE A 348 -27.83 15.64 4.33
CA ILE A 348 -28.47 16.16 5.55
C ILE A 348 -28.92 17.57 5.26
N ASN A 349 -30.16 17.89 5.60
CA ASN A 349 -30.78 19.19 5.34
C ASN A 349 -31.41 19.76 6.62
N THR A 350 -30.65 19.74 7.72
CA THR A 350 -31.10 20.34 8.97
C THR A 350 -31.34 21.84 8.77
N GLN A 351 -32.47 22.33 9.27
CA GLN A 351 -32.88 23.73 9.19
C GLN A 351 -32.74 24.37 10.55
N TYR A 352 -31.71 25.19 10.72
CA TYR A 352 -31.45 25.97 11.91
C TYR A 352 -32.14 27.33 11.81
N LYS A 353 -32.78 27.75 12.90
CA LYS A 353 -33.52 29.03 12.95
C LYS A 353 -32.57 30.21 12.87
N ASN A 354 -31.38 30.10 13.46
CA ASN A 354 -30.40 31.18 13.55
C ASN A 354 -28.98 30.63 13.71
N LYS A 355 -27.97 31.51 13.58
CA LYS A 355 -26.56 31.14 13.71
C LYS A 355 -26.16 30.69 15.12
N LYS A 356 -26.93 31.05 16.15
CA LYS A 356 -26.69 30.58 17.52
C LYS A 356 -26.98 29.08 17.64
N GLU A 357 -28.10 28.60 17.10
CA GLU A 357 -28.38 27.15 17.07
C GLU A 357 -27.29 26.37 16.32
N ILE A 358 -26.75 26.91 15.24
CA ILE A 358 -25.62 26.28 14.52
C ILE A 358 -24.34 26.26 15.39
N SER A 359 -24.06 27.36 16.08
CA SER A 359 -22.94 27.47 17.02
C SER A 359 -23.06 26.49 18.19
N ASP A 360 -24.26 26.36 18.75
CA ASP A 360 -24.55 25.44 19.85
C ASP A 360 -24.39 23.99 19.36
N HIS A 361 -24.92 23.64 18.17
CA HIS A 361 -24.73 22.32 17.55
C HIS A 361 -23.26 21.98 17.29
N LEU A 362 -22.46 22.92 16.76
CA LEU A 362 -21.02 22.72 16.57
C LEU A 362 -20.30 22.39 17.89
N LYS A 363 -20.70 23.10 18.96
CA LYS A 363 -20.11 22.92 20.28
C LYS A 363 -20.53 21.59 20.91
N GLU A 364 -21.80 21.25 20.85
CA GLU A 364 -22.36 20.03 21.44
C GLU A 364 -21.94 18.77 20.67
N SER A 365 -22.03 18.80 19.34
CA SER A 365 -21.79 17.64 18.49
C SER A 365 -20.31 17.39 18.19
N TYR A 366 -19.48 18.44 18.13
CA TYR A 366 -18.08 18.32 17.69
C TYR A 366 -17.04 18.93 18.64
N ASP A 367 -17.47 19.58 19.73
CA ASP A 367 -16.59 20.39 20.61
C ASP A 367 -15.92 21.58 19.88
N ILE A 368 -16.46 21.98 18.72
CA ILE A 368 -15.92 23.05 17.88
C ILE A 368 -16.53 24.38 18.30
N LYS A 369 -15.69 25.38 18.60
CA LYS A 369 -16.15 26.75 18.87
C LYS A 369 -16.38 27.52 17.57
N PHE A 370 -17.49 28.22 17.46
CA PHE A 370 -17.76 29.13 16.35
C PHE A 370 -17.54 30.59 16.75
N SER A 371 -16.88 31.37 15.89
CA SER A 371 -16.73 32.82 16.05
C SER A 371 -17.03 33.54 14.75
N ASP A 372 -17.95 34.48 14.78
CA ASP A 372 -18.32 35.26 13.60
C ASP A 372 -17.58 36.60 13.51
N SER A 373 -17.52 37.15 12.30
CA SER A 373 -16.95 38.46 12.03
C SER A 373 -17.95 39.54 12.39
N ARG A 374 -17.50 40.58 13.08
CA ARG A 374 -18.34 41.77 13.37
C ARG A 374 -18.55 42.65 12.14
N LYS A 375 -17.61 42.65 11.19
CA LYS A 375 -17.63 43.50 10.00
C LYS A 375 -18.35 42.84 8.83
N TYR A 376 -18.08 41.55 8.61
CA TYR A 376 -18.66 40.76 7.52
C TYR A 376 -19.17 39.43 8.08
N PRO A 377 -20.27 39.45 8.84
CA PRO A 377 -20.83 38.25 9.44
C PRO A 377 -21.25 37.27 8.35
N ILE A 378 -20.98 35.96 8.55
CA ILE A 378 -21.36 34.94 7.55
C ILE A 378 -22.89 34.89 7.39
N ASP A 379 -23.33 34.67 6.15
CA ASP A 379 -24.71 34.36 5.84
C ASP A 379 -25.12 33.04 6.50
N LYS A 380 -26.33 33.02 7.10
CA LYS A 380 -26.81 31.88 7.89
C LYS A 380 -26.90 30.61 7.04
N GLU A 381 -27.37 30.72 5.80
CA GLU A 381 -27.59 29.58 4.92
C GLU A 381 -26.27 29.01 4.36
N LEU A 382 -25.26 29.86 4.11
CA LEU A 382 -23.90 29.40 3.78
C LEU A 382 -23.24 28.64 4.94
N LEU A 383 -23.40 29.15 6.17
CA LEU A 383 -22.92 28.46 7.38
C LEU A 383 -23.67 27.12 7.56
N GLN A 384 -25.00 27.14 7.47
CA GLN A 384 -25.85 25.95 7.56
C GLN A 384 -25.44 24.88 6.55
N SER A 385 -25.21 25.26 5.28
CA SER A 385 -24.81 24.30 4.24
C SER A 385 -23.47 23.64 4.54
N SER A 386 -22.53 24.40 5.10
CA SER A 386 -21.23 23.88 5.53
C SER A 386 -21.37 22.88 6.69
N ILE A 387 -22.26 23.17 7.65
CA ILE A 387 -22.47 22.31 8.82
C ILE A 387 -23.29 21.06 8.48
N ASN A 388 -24.27 21.18 7.59
CA ASN A 388 -24.99 20.03 7.04
C ASN A 388 -24.05 19.06 6.31
N TRP A 389 -23.05 19.58 5.58
CA TRP A 389 -22.00 18.74 4.99
C TRP A 389 -21.13 18.08 6.07
N LEU A 390 -20.73 18.81 7.11
CA LEU A 390 -19.95 18.28 8.23
C LEU A 390 -20.71 17.14 8.94
N ASP A 391 -22.00 17.32 9.18
CA ASP A 391 -22.89 16.29 9.72
C ASP A 391 -22.93 15.06 8.83
N LYS A 392 -23.00 15.24 7.51
CA LYS A 392 -22.98 14.13 6.54
C LYS A 392 -21.64 13.39 6.62
N PHE A 393 -20.54 14.13 6.68
CA PHE A 393 -19.19 13.56 6.79
C PHE A 393 -19.04 12.70 8.04
N HIS A 394 -19.39 13.22 9.22
CA HIS A 394 -19.28 12.47 10.48
C HIS A 394 -20.30 11.35 10.60
N ASN A 395 -21.47 11.45 9.98
CA ASN A 395 -22.41 10.32 9.93
C ASN A 395 -21.91 9.20 9.01
N TYR A 396 -21.26 9.54 7.90
CA TYR A 396 -20.68 8.55 7.00
C TYR A 396 -19.43 7.89 7.61
N PHE A 397 -18.56 8.70 8.21
CA PHE A 397 -17.38 8.25 8.94
C PHE A 397 -17.66 8.20 10.44
N LYS A 398 -18.73 7.50 10.83
CA LYS A 398 -19.14 7.37 12.24
C LYS A 398 -17.99 6.76 13.06
N GLY A 399 -17.56 7.45 14.12
CA GLY A 399 -16.39 7.07 14.92
C GLY A 399 -15.14 7.91 14.62
N PHE A 400 -15.12 8.68 13.51
CA PHE A 400 -13.96 9.49 13.14
C PHE A 400 -13.61 10.52 14.22
N LYS A 401 -14.60 11.22 14.78
CA LYS A 401 -14.39 12.26 15.80
C LYS A 401 -13.67 11.70 17.03
N GLU A 402 -14.00 10.47 17.41
CA GLU A 402 -13.48 9.80 18.59
C GLU A 402 -12.02 9.36 18.41
N VAL A 403 -11.67 8.93 17.19
CA VAL A 403 -10.33 8.44 16.86
C VAL A 403 -9.40 9.51 16.29
N ASP A 404 -9.93 10.67 15.89
CA ASP A 404 -9.17 11.70 15.20
C ASP A 404 -8.02 12.23 16.07
N PRO A 405 -6.75 12.05 15.65
CA PRO A 405 -5.61 12.53 16.41
C PRO A 405 -5.57 14.05 16.42
N VAL A 406 -6.04 14.72 15.35
CA VAL A 406 -5.99 16.16 15.22
C VAL A 406 -7.34 16.73 15.62
N LYS A 407 -7.43 17.47 16.72
CA LYS A 407 -8.70 18.12 17.09
C LYS A 407 -8.82 19.48 16.41
N LEU A 408 -9.94 19.75 15.76
CA LEU A 408 -10.29 21.09 15.25
C LEU A 408 -10.97 21.92 16.35
N PRO A 409 -10.32 22.94 16.95
CA PRO A 409 -10.89 23.61 18.12
C PRO A 409 -11.90 24.71 17.76
N SER A 410 -11.79 25.29 16.56
CA SER A 410 -12.65 26.41 16.17
C SER A 410 -12.79 26.64 14.67
N ILE A 411 -13.98 27.10 14.29
CA ILE A 411 -14.30 27.66 12.98
C ILE A 411 -14.52 29.16 13.18
N LYS A 412 -13.84 29.99 12.37
CA LYS A 412 -13.94 31.46 12.50
C LYS A 412 -14.21 32.15 11.17
N ILE A 413 -14.99 33.22 11.23
CA ILE A 413 -15.18 34.14 10.13
C ILE A 413 -14.36 35.40 10.43
N LYS A 414 -13.45 35.79 9.54
CA LYS A 414 -12.58 36.96 9.72
C LYS A 414 -12.75 37.94 8.56
N ALA A 415 -12.62 39.23 8.85
CA ALA A 415 -12.58 40.29 7.86
C ALA A 415 -11.13 40.67 7.53
N ASN A 416 -10.90 41.27 6.36
CA ASN A 416 -9.61 41.80 5.93
C ASN A 416 -8.47 40.76 5.93
N ILE A 417 -8.77 39.51 5.61
CA ILE A 417 -7.75 38.47 5.37
C ILE A 417 -7.52 38.32 3.86
N THR A 418 -6.29 38.02 3.45
CA THR A 418 -5.95 37.91 2.02
C THR A 418 -6.55 36.69 1.32
N PRO A 419 -6.49 35.47 1.88
CA PRO A 419 -7.07 34.30 1.22
C PRO A 419 -8.60 34.22 1.45
N VAL A 420 -9.30 33.42 0.66
CA VAL A 420 -10.75 33.17 0.80
C VAL A 420 -11.06 32.25 1.97
N GLY A 421 -10.12 31.38 2.33
CA GLY A 421 -10.11 30.56 3.53
C GLY A 421 -8.67 30.18 3.89
N TYR A 422 -8.47 29.69 5.10
CA TYR A 422 -7.27 28.93 5.45
C TYR A 422 -7.55 28.01 6.62
N TYR A 423 -6.85 26.88 6.62
CA TYR A 423 -6.68 26.02 7.77
C TYR A 423 -5.26 26.18 8.34
N ARG A 424 -5.16 26.27 9.67
CA ARG A 424 -3.86 26.38 10.37
C ARG A 424 -3.73 25.25 11.38
N TYR A 425 -2.57 24.60 11.37
CA TYR A 425 -2.22 23.53 12.32
C TYR A 425 -0.80 23.70 12.87
N TYR A 426 -0.49 23.02 13.96
CA TYR A 426 0.86 22.96 14.52
C TYR A 426 1.65 21.78 13.93
N PRO A 427 2.76 22.03 13.22
CA PRO A 427 3.52 20.95 12.57
C PRO A 427 3.97 19.81 13.49
N GLU A 428 4.26 20.15 14.74
CA GLU A 428 4.87 19.25 15.71
C GLU A 428 3.89 18.62 16.71
N HIS A 429 2.61 19.02 16.65
CA HIS A 429 1.58 18.54 17.56
C HIS A 429 0.34 18.10 16.76
N PRO A 430 -0.38 17.06 17.19
CA PRO A 430 -1.63 16.67 16.55
C PRO A 430 -2.76 17.64 16.96
N GLU A 431 -2.57 18.93 16.67
CA GLU A 431 -3.44 20.01 17.09
C GLU A 431 -3.64 21.00 15.94
N ALA A 432 -4.90 21.22 15.58
CA ALA A 432 -5.28 22.33 14.71
C ALA A 432 -5.43 23.61 15.52
N VAL A 433 -5.18 24.76 14.90
CA VAL A 433 -5.36 26.08 15.51
C VAL A 433 -6.75 26.63 15.21
N GLU A 434 -7.12 26.65 13.92
CA GLU A 434 -8.38 27.21 13.44
C GLU A 434 -8.62 26.86 11.97
N LEU A 435 -9.90 26.73 11.61
CA LEU A 435 -10.38 26.81 10.24
C LEU A 435 -11.03 28.18 10.05
N VAL A 436 -10.58 28.95 9.06
CA VAL A 436 -11.00 30.33 8.86
C VAL A 436 -11.59 30.53 7.47
N LEU A 437 -12.73 31.22 7.39
CA LEU A 437 -13.31 31.72 6.15
C LEU A 437 -13.28 33.26 6.12
N ASN A 438 -13.07 33.82 4.93
CA ASN A 438 -13.06 35.26 4.74
C ASN A 438 -14.48 35.80 4.61
N GLY A 439 -14.95 36.53 5.61
CA GLY A 439 -16.32 37.04 5.67
C GLY A 439 -16.77 37.82 4.44
N GLU A 440 -15.85 38.47 3.71
CA GLU A 440 -16.17 39.21 2.48
C GLU A 440 -16.77 38.32 1.38
N TYR A 441 -16.41 37.03 1.35
CA TYR A 441 -16.90 36.06 0.36
C TYR A 441 -18.07 35.21 0.87
N PHE A 442 -18.43 35.34 2.15
CA PHE A 442 -19.44 34.50 2.79
C PHE A 442 -20.54 35.30 3.50
N CYS A 443 -20.52 36.62 3.47
CA CYS A 443 -21.60 37.44 4.05
C CYS A 443 -22.84 37.54 3.16
N ASP A 444 -22.75 37.14 1.88
CA ASP A 444 -23.82 37.22 0.89
C ASP A 444 -23.80 35.99 -0.04
N GLN A 445 -24.96 35.36 -0.23
CA GLN A 445 -25.08 34.12 -1.01
C GLN A 445 -24.87 34.32 -2.51
N ASP A 446 -25.37 35.43 -3.05
CA ASP A 446 -25.29 35.72 -4.48
C ASP A 446 -23.87 36.06 -4.87
N TYR A 447 -23.18 36.86 -4.05
CA TYR A 447 -21.77 37.17 -4.19
C TYR A 447 -20.91 35.91 -4.14
N ASN A 448 -21.12 35.04 -3.14
CA ASN A 448 -20.43 33.76 -3.03
C ASN A 448 -20.63 32.90 -4.29
N THR A 449 -21.89 32.77 -4.73
CA THR A 449 -22.26 31.98 -5.90
C THR A 449 -21.60 32.54 -7.17
N GLN A 450 -21.59 33.85 -7.36
CA GLN A 450 -20.94 34.50 -8.49
C GLN A 450 -19.42 34.31 -8.47
N TYR A 451 -18.78 34.45 -7.30
CA TYR A 451 -17.37 34.20 -7.11
C TYR A 451 -16.99 32.75 -7.48
N ILE A 452 -17.73 31.76 -6.99
CA ILE A 452 -17.51 30.35 -7.32
C ILE A 452 -17.69 30.11 -8.83
N LYS A 453 -18.74 30.67 -9.44
CA LYS A 453 -18.95 30.58 -10.91
C LYS A 453 -17.78 31.15 -11.71
N GLN A 454 -17.19 32.26 -11.27
CA GLN A 454 -15.99 32.84 -11.91
C GLN A 454 -14.76 31.95 -11.73
N CYS A 455 -14.58 31.36 -10.54
CA CYS A 455 -13.50 30.43 -10.28
C CYS A 455 -13.61 29.16 -11.15
N ILE A 456 -14.82 28.60 -11.30
CA ILE A 456 -15.10 27.47 -12.19
C ILE A 456 -14.81 27.85 -13.65
N LYS A 457 -15.34 28.99 -14.13
CA LYS A 457 -15.16 29.45 -15.51
C LYS A 457 -13.69 29.63 -15.87
N SER A 458 -12.88 30.12 -14.93
CA SER A 458 -11.45 30.31 -15.13
C SER A 458 -10.62 29.04 -14.88
N LYS A 459 -11.25 27.90 -14.53
CA LYS A 459 -10.58 26.68 -14.08
C LYS A 459 -9.67 26.89 -12.86
N TRP A 460 -9.91 27.95 -12.08
CA TRP A 460 -9.18 28.21 -10.85
C TRP A 460 -9.46 27.12 -9.81
N THR A 461 -10.73 26.71 -9.69
CA THR A 461 -11.21 25.66 -8.78
C THR A 461 -11.86 24.51 -9.56
N ILE A 462 -12.14 23.41 -8.86
CA ILE A 462 -12.88 22.23 -9.36
C ILE A 462 -14.23 22.57 -10.04
N PRO A 463 -14.66 21.82 -11.07
CA PRO A 463 -15.84 22.16 -11.89
C PRO A 463 -17.18 21.93 -11.19
N ASN A 464 -17.23 21.07 -10.17
CA ASN A 464 -18.43 20.75 -9.40
C ASN A 464 -18.48 21.49 -8.05
N ALA A 465 -17.73 22.59 -7.90
CA ALA A 465 -17.72 23.40 -6.67
C ALA A 465 -19.11 23.96 -6.34
N LYS A 466 -19.55 23.72 -5.10
CA LYS A 466 -20.76 24.32 -4.50
C LYS A 466 -20.40 25.54 -3.62
N SER A 467 -21.39 26.24 -3.09
CA SER A 467 -21.21 27.46 -2.27
C SER A 467 -20.37 27.25 -1.01
N TYR A 468 -20.43 26.05 -0.43
CA TYR A 468 -19.63 25.64 0.74
C TYR A 468 -18.27 25.02 0.37
N LYS A 469 -17.87 25.03 -0.91
CA LYS A 469 -16.63 24.38 -1.39
C LYS A 469 -15.39 24.80 -0.61
N THR A 470 -15.24 26.08 -0.27
CA THR A 470 -14.07 26.56 0.46
C THR A 470 -13.99 25.93 1.85
N PHE A 471 -15.12 25.81 2.56
CA PHE A 471 -15.15 25.14 3.86
C PHE A 471 -14.64 23.70 3.75
N ILE A 472 -15.10 22.96 2.72
CA ILE A 472 -14.69 21.58 2.49
C ILE A 472 -13.22 21.49 2.09
N HIS A 473 -12.73 22.42 1.30
CA HIS A 473 -11.30 22.51 0.96
C HIS A 473 -10.45 22.67 2.23
N GLU A 474 -10.78 23.64 3.09
CA GLU A 474 -10.06 23.83 4.35
C GLU A 474 -10.18 22.62 5.30
N TYR A 475 -11.35 21.98 5.33
CA TYR A 475 -11.55 20.74 6.07
C TYR A 475 -10.77 19.56 5.45
N GLY A 476 -10.53 19.59 4.13
CA GLY A 476 -9.66 18.64 3.43
C GLY A 476 -8.23 18.71 3.93
N HIS A 477 -7.70 19.90 4.24
CA HIS A 477 -6.40 20.02 4.92
C HIS A 477 -6.42 19.40 6.31
N HIS A 478 -7.49 19.62 7.07
CA HIS A 478 -7.65 18.98 8.38
C HIS A 478 -7.62 17.45 8.28
N VAL A 479 -8.40 16.87 7.38
CA VAL A 479 -8.41 15.41 7.14
C VAL A 479 -7.05 14.90 6.66
N ALA A 480 -6.33 15.68 5.83
CA ALA A 480 -4.98 15.33 5.41
C ALA A 480 -4.02 15.22 6.61
N ASP A 481 -4.09 16.17 7.55
CA ASP A 481 -3.28 16.13 8.77
C ASP A 481 -3.71 14.98 9.70
N SER A 482 -5.01 14.71 9.85
CA SER A 482 -5.49 13.56 10.62
C SER A 482 -4.94 12.25 10.05
N LEU A 483 -5.04 12.06 8.72
CA LEU A 483 -4.49 10.89 8.02
C LEU A 483 -2.97 10.80 8.12
N LYS A 484 -2.27 11.93 8.03
CA LYS A 484 -0.83 11.99 8.25
C LYS A 484 -0.48 11.48 9.65
N TRP A 485 -1.15 11.97 10.70
CA TRP A 485 -0.90 11.54 12.08
C TRP A 485 -1.30 10.09 12.35
N PHE A 486 -2.39 9.61 11.72
CA PHE A 486 -2.76 8.21 11.76
C PHE A 486 -1.70 7.27 11.14
N GLU A 487 -0.95 7.76 10.15
CA GLU A 487 -0.02 6.95 9.36
C GLU A 487 1.45 7.11 9.76
N ASN A 488 1.82 8.14 10.53
CA ASN A 488 3.21 8.52 10.76
C ASN A 488 3.59 8.71 12.24
N ASN A 489 4.70 8.08 12.63
CA ASN A 489 5.43 8.26 13.90
C ASN A 489 6.60 9.28 13.79
N GLU A 490 6.70 10.10 12.73
CA GLU A 490 7.79 11.08 12.53
C GLU A 490 7.33 12.44 11.93
N LEU A 491 7.96 13.52 12.44
CA LEU A 491 7.65 14.95 12.35
C LEU A 491 7.99 15.67 11.02
N ASP A 492 8.07 14.99 9.87
CA ASP A 492 8.37 15.66 8.60
C ASP A 492 7.11 15.78 7.73
N SER A 493 6.33 16.84 7.99
CA SER A 493 4.99 17.08 7.45
C SER A 493 4.92 17.40 5.97
N ASP A 494 6.02 17.82 5.37
CA ASP A 494 5.97 18.51 4.08
C ASP A 494 5.87 17.55 2.88
N ASN A 495 5.99 16.24 3.11
CA ASN A 495 5.97 15.23 2.04
C ASN A 495 4.77 14.27 2.07
N TRP A 496 3.90 14.29 3.09
CA TRP A 496 2.79 13.31 3.15
C TRP A 496 1.79 13.50 2.00
N CYS A 497 1.26 14.71 1.81
CA CYS A 497 0.32 15.00 0.72
C CYS A 497 0.95 14.72 -0.66
N LYS A 498 2.25 14.98 -0.81
CA LYS A 498 3.00 14.65 -2.03
C LYS A 498 3.00 13.16 -2.32
N ASN A 499 3.31 12.35 -1.31
CA ASN A 499 3.32 10.89 -1.45
C ASN A 499 1.90 10.37 -1.71
N PHE A 500 0.92 10.89 -0.99
CA PHE A 500 -0.49 10.54 -1.17
C PHE A 500 -0.95 10.81 -2.61
N ILE A 501 -0.72 12.01 -3.13
CA ILE A 501 -1.13 12.38 -4.48
C ILE A 501 -0.39 11.57 -5.54
N ASN A 502 0.89 11.25 -5.32
CA ASN A 502 1.62 10.35 -6.22
C ASN A 502 1.04 8.93 -6.20
N ASP A 503 0.62 8.41 -5.04
CA ASP A 503 -0.05 7.11 -4.94
C ASP A 503 -1.39 7.12 -5.69
N VAL A 504 -2.17 8.19 -5.57
CA VAL A 504 -3.42 8.38 -6.33
C VAL A 504 -3.15 8.43 -7.84
N LEU A 505 -2.13 9.18 -8.28
CA LEU A 505 -1.73 9.25 -9.69
C LEU A 505 -1.29 7.89 -10.22
N LEU A 506 -0.55 7.09 -9.44
CA LEU A 506 -0.14 5.74 -9.82
C LEU A 506 -1.34 4.81 -10.02
N GLU A 507 -2.29 4.81 -9.09
CA GLU A 507 -3.51 3.99 -9.21
C GLU A 507 -4.41 4.49 -10.34
N TYR A 508 -4.55 5.80 -10.52
CA TYR A 508 -5.29 6.40 -11.62
C TYR A 508 -4.69 6.01 -12.98
N ASN A 509 -3.39 6.20 -13.15
CA ASN A 509 -2.67 5.82 -14.36
C ASN A 509 -2.79 4.34 -14.68
N LYS A 510 -2.70 3.48 -13.66
CA LYS A 510 -2.86 2.03 -13.81
C LYS A 510 -4.30 1.65 -14.17
N LYS A 511 -5.30 2.31 -13.59
CA LYS A 511 -6.73 2.00 -13.81
C LYS A 511 -7.19 2.43 -15.21
N TYR A 512 -6.65 3.53 -15.72
CA TYR A 512 -7.08 4.15 -16.98
C TYR A 512 -6.02 4.14 -18.09
N ASP A 513 -4.92 3.40 -17.91
CA ASP A 513 -3.80 3.28 -18.85
C ASP A 513 -3.22 4.64 -19.29
N ASN A 514 -3.00 5.53 -18.31
CA ASN A 514 -2.46 6.88 -18.51
C ASN A 514 -1.01 7.01 -18.00
N THR A 515 -0.37 8.14 -18.28
CA THR A 515 1.00 8.46 -17.82
C THR A 515 1.09 9.83 -17.14
N TYR A 516 0.03 10.25 -16.45
CA TYR A 516 -0.01 11.55 -15.80
C TYR A 516 0.94 11.65 -14.60
N SER A 517 1.39 12.87 -14.33
CA SER A 517 2.29 13.24 -13.25
C SER A 517 1.70 14.40 -12.45
N PHE A 518 2.40 14.84 -11.40
CA PHE A 518 1.95 15.99 -10.62
C PHE A 518 1.77 17.27 -11.47
N LYS A 519 2.53 17.42 -12.57
CA LYS A 519 2.40 18.56 -13.48
C LYS A 519 1.03 18.66 -14.14
N ASP A 520 0.32 17.54 -14.21
CA ASP A 520 -0.97 17.41 -14.88
C ASP A 520 -2.15 17.61 -13.90
N ILE A 521 -1.89 17.78 -12.60
CA ILE A 521 -2.94 18.05 -11.58
C ILE A 521 -3.72 19.32 -11.90
N SER A 522 -3.09 20.33 -12.53
CA SER A 522 -3.80 21.53 -12.96
C SER A 522 -4.90 21.25 -13.98
N GLU A 523 -4.76 20.16 -14.75
CA GLU A 523 -5.75 19.69 -15.71
C GLU A 523 -6.74 18.69 -15.07
N LEU A 524 -6.20 17.71 -14.32
CA LEU A 524 -6.99 16.66 -13.68
C LEU A 524 -7.92 17.18 -12.59
N VAL A 525 -7.53 18.27 -11.90
CA VAL A 525 -8.23 18.83 -10.73
C VAL A 525 -8.55 20.31 -10.97
N SER A 526 -7.61 21.21 -10.72
CA SER A 526 -7.81 22.65 -10.92
C SER A 526 -6.47 23.38 -10.95
N ARG A 527 -6.41 24.59 -11.53
CA ARG A 527 -5.17 25.39 -11.52
C ARG A 527 -4.66 25.62 -10.10
N TYR A 528 -5.56 25.81 -9.13
CA TYR A 528 -5.21 25.96 -7.73
C TYR A 528 -4.66 24.67 -7.12
N GLY A 529 -5.30 23.52 -7.39
CA GLY A 529 -4.81 22.22 -6.93
C GLY A 529 -3.44 21.84 -7.51
N GLY A 530 -3.11 22.33 -8.71
CA GLY A 530 -1.80 22.11 -9.33
C GLY A 530 -0.65 22.91 -8.70
N THR A 531 -0.91 23.80 -7.73
CA THR A 531 0.13 24.68 -7.16
C THR A 531 1.09 23.93 -6.24
N ASN A 532 0.57 23.08 -5.35
CA ASN A 532 1.37 22.22 -4.48
C ASN A 532 0.55 21.01 -4.00
N PRO A 533 1.20 19.96 -3.45
CA PRO A 533 0.50 18.72 -3.11
C PRO A 533 -0.56 18.82 -2.01
N ALA A 534 -0.43 19.78 -1.07
CA ALA A 534 -1.46 19.98 -0.06
C ALA A 534 -2.74 20.56 -0.67
N GLU A 535 -2.59 21.52 -1.59
CA GLU A 535 -3.70 22.09 -2.36
C GLU A 535 -4.32 21.05 -3.31
N ALA A 536 -3.49 20.19 -3.92
CA ALA A 536 -3.98 19.08 -4.72
C ALA A 536 -4.87 18.14 -3.89
N PHE A 537 -4.46 17.81 -2.66
CA PHE A 537 -5.27 17.00 -1.75
C PHE A 537 -6.59 17.71 -1.43
N ALA A 538 -6.53 18.95 -0.94
CA ALA A 538 -7.72 19.68 -0.50
C ALA A 538 -8.71 19.97 -1.63
N GLU A 539 -8.23 20.32 -2.83
CA GLU A 539 -9.09 20.49 -4.01
C GLU A 539 -9.74 19.18 -4.44
N THR A 540 -8.97 18.09 -4.50
CA THR A 540 -9.53 16.78 -4.91
C THR A 540 -10.51 16.23 -3.87
N PHE A 541 -10.23 16.48 -2.58
CA PHE A 541 -11.13 16.20 -1.48
C PHE A 541 -12.44 16.97 -1.62
N ALA A 542 -12.37 18.28 -1.92
CA ALA A 542 -13.56 19.09 -2.16
C ALA A 542 -14.35 18.63 -3.38
N GLU A 543 -13.70 18.10 -4.42
CA GLU A 543 -14.38 17.55 -5.59
C GLU A 543 -15.13 16.27 -5.29
N TYR A 544 -14.50 15.34 -4.55
CA TYR A 544 -15.12 14.07 -4.23
C TYR A 544 -16.19 14.17 -3.14
N PHE A 545 -15.85 14.82 -2.03
CA PHE A 545 -16.73 14.89 -0.87
C PHE A 545 -17.70 16.07 -0.92
N GLY A 546 -17.39 17.14 -1.66
CA GLY A 546 -18.18 18.38 -1.65
C GLY A 546 -19.05 18.63 -2.87
N GLY A 547 -18.77 17.98 -4.00
CA GLY A 547 -19.51 18.18 -5.24
C GLY A 547 -20.28 16.95 -5.69
N ASP A 548 -21.15 17.13 -6.67
CA ASP A 548 -21.84 16.02 -7.33
C ASP A 548 -20.99 15.53 -8.51
N THR A 549 -21.12 14.26 -8.87
CA THR A 549 -20.48 13.67 -10.07
C THR A 549 -18.96 13.97 -10.18
N PRO A 550 -18.14 13.59 -9.18
CA PRO A 550 -16.69 13.82 -9.23
C PRO A 550 -16.07 13.14 -10.46
N ARG A 551 -15.01 13.75 -11.03
CA ARG A 551 -14.27 13.17 -12.16
C ARG A 551 -13.49 11.93 -11.73
N GLU A 552 -13.04 11.16 -12.70
CA GLU A 552 -12.37 9.86 -12.49
C GLU A 552 -11.16 9.94 -11.54
N PHE A 553 -10.33 10.98 -11.66
CA PHE A 553 -9.21 11.19 -10.74
C PHE A 553 -9.69 11.41 -9.30
N ALA A 554 -10.69 12.26 -9.10
CA ALA A 554 -11.29 12.50 -7.79
C ALA A 554 -12.02 11.26 -7.24
N GLN A 555 -12.58 10.40 -8.10
CA GLN A 555 -13.15 9.13 -7.68
C GLN A 555 -12.09 8.17 -7.12
N VAL A 556 -10.95 8.02 -7.81
CA VAL A 556 -9.83 7.21 -7.32
C VAL A 556 -9.28 7.78 -6.01
N PHE A 557 -9.11 9.10 -5.93
CA PHE A 557 -8.72 9.79 -4.70
C PHE A 557 -9.69 9.49 -3.55
N GLY A 558 -10.99 9.66 -3.78
CA GLY A 558 -12.04 9.47 -2.78
C GLY A 558 -12.10 8.04 -2.27
N GLU A 559 -12.02 7.05 -3.15
CA GLU A 559 -11.98 5.63 -2.78
C GLU A 559 -10.79 5.32 -1.85
N ILE A 560 -9.63 5.93 -2.09
CA ILE A 560 -8.44 5.77 -1.24
C ILE A 560 -8.63 6.46 0.12
N VAL A 561 -9.19 7.67 0.16
CA VAL A 561 -9.49 8.39 1.41
C VAL A 561 -10.50 7.62 2.26
N GLU A 562 -11.61 7.17 1.65
CA GLU A 562 -12.64 6.38 2.34
C GLU A 562 -12.03 5.12 3.00
N GLN A 563 -11.23 4.38 2.24
CA GLN A 563 -10.57 3.16 2.73
C GLN A 563 -9.64 3.45 3.91
N LYS A 564 -8.85 4.53 3.82
CA LYS A 564 -7.93 4.91 4.90
C LYS A 564 -8.68 5.34 6.16
N LEU A 565 -9.67 6.23 6.05
CA LEU A 565 -10.46 6.69 7.19
C LEU A 565 -11.20 5.55 7.88
N LYS A 566 -11.95 4.73 7.12
CA LYS A 566 -12.65 3.55 7.66
C LYS A 566 -11.70 2.59 8.37
N LYS A 567 -10.50 2.37 7.81
CA LYS A 567 -9.49 1.52 8.43
C LYS A 567 -9.02 2.05 9.79
N HIS A 568 -8.88 3.36 9.95
CA HIS A 568 -8.44 3.96 11.22
C HIS A 568 -9.58 4.03 12.24
N ILE A 569 -10.80 4.31 11.79
CA ILE A 569 -12.01 4.26 12.62
C ILE A 569 -12.23 2.86 13.20
N ASN A 570 -12.05 1.81 12.40
CA ASN A 570 -12.23 0.43 12.87
C ASN A 570 -11.12 -0.06 13.82
N LYS A 571 -10.07 0.74 14.05
CA LYS A 571 -8.92 0.40 14.90
C LYS A 571 -8.92 1.08 16.26
N GLY A 572 -9.58 2.23 16.39
CA GLY A 572 -9.73 2.95 17.66
C GLY A 572 -11.08 2.64 18.28
#